data_AF-A0AAD5QS32-F1
#
_entry.id   AF-A0AAD5QS32-F1
#
_cell.length_a   1.000
_cell.length_b   1.000
_cell.length_c   1.000
_cell.angle_alpha   90.00
_cell.angle_beta   90.00
_cell.angle_gamma   90.00
#
_symmetry.space_group_name_H-M   'P 1'
#
loop_
_entity.id
_entity.type
_entity.pdbx_description
1 polymer ?
#
loop_
_entity_poly.entity_id
_entity_poly.type
_entity_poly.pdbx_seq_one_letter_code
_entity_poly.pdbx_strand_id
1 'polypeptide(L)'
;MQQLDDYDILFCYVRFRCYKLLLISFSSSGNRGDENFMKSCENVSMKREASKNLALKSAMLIDSVRREQIISWTFKQLKENLLSGNVSCIEVLRSYRWMAIKAHEKTNCVVMFIKQAEEWALEWDRKAQHKGFVKPAFFGIPISLKECVPLEGYDQTRGFAQDVNSPTKVDSVLVEQIKNLGMIPFVQTNVPQSLLSYCCSNPVYGTTTHPLDKTRTPGGSSGGEAAIVAAGGSIIGIGGDVGGSIRMPCHFTGIAGIKPSHLRFSHRGVCGSVPGRPLINSNDGPMTKDIETSVEFLREVWRDDWTYKQDPYVPPVAWNETLYAEGTKYRIGYYVDDGWFTPIPAIQVISKFHALTSAL
;
A
#
# COMPACT_ATOMS: atom_id res chain seq x y z
N MET A 1 26.90 2.15 -40.24
CA MET A 1 25.91 2.62 -41.24
C MET A 1 25.05 1.43 -41.63
N GLN A 2 23.99 1.15 -40.85
CA GLN A 2 22.78 0.45 -41.29
C GLN A 2 21.78 0.38 -40.12
N GLN A 3 20.66 1.08 -40.35
CA GLN A 3 19.30 0.97 -39.79
C GLN A 3 19.13 0.45 -38.36
N LEU A 4 18.91 1.41 -37.45
CA LEU A 4 18.11 1.21 -36.24
C LEU A 4 16.64 1.30 -36.67
N ASP A 5 15.90 0.21 -36.56
CA ASP A 5 14.47 0.15 -36.86
C ASP A 5 13.64 0.80 -35.73
N ASP A 6 12.69 1.63 -36.16
CA ASP A 6 11.89 2.62 -35.42
C ASP A 6 10.83 2.06 -34.42
N TYR A 7 11.09 0.95 -33.71
CA TYR A 7 10.11 0.36 -32.79
C TYR A 7 10.43 0.46 -31.28
N ASP A 8 11.66 0.84 -30.91
CA ASP A 8 12.08 0.96 -29.49
C ASP A 8 11.82 2.33 -28.85
N ILE A 9 11.14 3.23 -29.55
CA ILE A 9 10.77 4.56 -29.06
C ILE A 9 9.26 4.65 -28.81
N LEU A 10 8.61 3.59 -28.29
CA LEU A 10 7.18 3.67 -27.93
C LEU A 10 6.93 3.74 -26.41
N PHE A 11 7.82 3.23 -25.56
CA PHE A 11 7.66 3.33 -24.10
C PHE A 11 8.26 4.60 -23.48
N CYS A 12 9.28 5.21 -24.12
CA CYS A 12 9.81 6.51 -23.69
C CYS A 12 9.11 7.72 -24.36
N TYR A 13 8.40 7.54 -25.48
CA TYR A 13 7.74 8.65 -26.21
C TYR A 13 6.33 8.99 -25.72
N VAL A 14 5.73 8.12 -24.90
CA VAL A 14 4.56 8.46 -24.07
C VAL A 14 4.88 9.63 -23.12
N ARG A 15 6.16 9.90 -22.84
CA ARG A 15 6.62 11.03 -22.03
C ARG A 15 6.50 12.40 -22.73
N PHE A 16 6.26 12.48 -24.05
CA PHE A 16 6.13 13.77 -24.75
C PHE A 16 4.86 13.94 -25.60
N ARG A 17 4.27 12.88 -26.16
CA ARG A 17 3.02 13.02 -26.96
C ARG A 17 1.73 12.99 -26.15
N CYS A 18 1.68 12.29 -25.01
CA CYS A 18 0.50 12.33 -24.14
C CYS A 18 0.35 13.69 -23.44
N TYR A 19 1.46 14.37 -23.13
CA TYR A 19 1.40 15.76 -22.67
C TYR A 19 0.85 16.68 -23.77
N LYS A 20 1.27 16.52 -25.03
CA LYS A 20 0.80 17.39 -26.12
C LYS A 20 -0.64 17.09 -26.55
N LEU A 21 -1.08 15.83 -26.57
CA LEU A 21 -2.47 15.48 -26.93
C LEU A 21 -3.47 15.74 -25.80
N LEU A 22 -3.09 15.63 -24.51
CA LEU A 22 -3.93 16.15 -23.44
C LEU A 22 -3.93 17.68 -23.41
N LEU A 23 -2.79 18.37 -23.62
CA LEU A 23 -2.75 19.84 -23.64
C LEU A 23 -3.49 20.45 -24.85
N ILE A 24 -3.58 19.75 -25.99
CA ILE A 24 -4.31 20.23 -27.17
C ILE A 24 -5.84 20.20 -26.95
N SER A 25 -6.36 19.39 -26.01
CA SER A 25 -7.77 19.47 -25.62
C SER A 25 -8.07 20.57 -24.59
N PHE A 26 -7.04 21.19 -23.99
CA PHE A 26 -7.21 22.28 -23.03
C PHE A 26 -7.11 23.68 -23.66
N SER A 27 -6.73 23.80 -24.94
CA SER A 27 -6.61 25.12 -25.58
C SER A 27 -7.93 25.70 -26.13
N SER A 28 -9.07 25.04 -25.91
CA SER A 28 -10.37 25.49 -26.45
C SER A 28 -11.52 25.56 -25.44
N SER A 29 -11.27 25.34 -24.15
CA SER A 29 -12.26 25.54 -23.07
C SER A 29 -11.65 26.39 -21.97
N GLY A 30 -11.99 27.69 -21.97
CA GLY A 30 -11.29 28.75 -21.23
C GLY A 30 -11.22 28.61 -19.70
N ASN A 31 -10.35 29.45 -19.12
CA ASN A 31 -10.00 29.78 -17.72
C ASN A 31 -10.75 29.14 -16.52
N ARG A 32 -12.02 28.76 -16.63
CA ARG A 32 -12.81 28.19 -15.52
C ARG A 32 -12.44 26.74 -15.17
N GLY A 33 -11.97 25.94 -16.15
CA GLY A 33 -11.55 24.55 -15.90
C GLY A 33 -10.31 24.46 -15.01
N ASP A 34 -9.32 25.32 -15.29
CA ASP A 34 -8.06 25.37 -14.56
C ASP A 34 -8.24 25.98 -13.15
N GLU A 35 -9.08 27.00 -12.99
CA GLU A 35 -9.38 27.58 -11.67
C GLU A 35 -10.07 26.57 -10.73
N ASN A 36 -11.06 25.82 -11.23
CA ASN A 36 -11.75 24.80 -10.43
C ASN A 36 -10.82 23.63 -10.06
N PHE A 37 -9.93 23.25 -10.97
CA PHE A 37 -8.89 22.25 -10.72
C PHE A 37 -7.92 22.70 -9.64
N MET A 38 -7.37 23.92 -9.76
CA MET A 38 -6.41 24.47 -8.79
C MET A 38 -7.04 24.59 -7.40
N LYS A 39 -8.27 25.11 -7.33
CA LYS A 39 -9.03 25.20 -6.08
C LYS A 39 -9.30 23.84 -5.44
N SER A 40 -9.55 22.81 -6.25
CA SER A 40 -9.74 21.44 -5.75
C SER A 40 -8.44 20.87 -5.16
N CYS A 41 -7.30 21.07 -5.84
CA CYS A 41 -5.99 20.65 -5.36
C CYS A 41 -5.58 21.40 -4.08
N GLU A 42 -5.83 22.71 -4.00
CA GLU A 42 -5.59 23.52 -2.80
C GLU A 42 -6.44 23.02 -1.61
N ASN A 43 -7.72 22.74 -1.84
CA ASN A 43 -8.60 22.19 -0.80
C ASN A 43 -8.11 20.84 -0.27
N VAL A 44 -7.63 19.95 -1.15
CA VAL A 44 -7.06 18.67 -0.75
C VAL A 44 -5.77 18.86 0.04
N SER A 45 -4.90 19.76 -0.41
CA SER A 45 -3.67 20.11 0.31
C SER A 45 -3.95 20.62 1.72
N MET A 46 -4.94 21.51 1.88
CA MET A 46 -5.38 22.00 3.20
C MET A 46 -5.94 20.88 4.08
N LYS A 47 -6.78 19.98 3.53
CA LYS A 47 -7.32 18.83 4.27
C LYS A 47 -6.23 17.86 4.70
N ARG A 48 -5.26 17.60 3.83
CA ARG A 48 -4.08 16.75 4.09
C ARG A 48 -3.24 17.34 5.21
N GLU A 49 -2.90 18.62 5.13
CA GLU A 49 -2.12 19.32 6.16
C GLU A 49 -2.85 19.36 7.51
N ALA A 50 -4.16 19.63 7.51
CA ALA A 50 -4.98 19.57 8.72
C ALA A 50 -4.99 18.16 9.34
N SER A 51 -5.10 17.10 8.52
CA SER A 51 -5.06 15.72 9.00
C SER A 51 -3.69 15.36 9.59
N LYS A 52 -2.60 15.81 8.96
CA LYS A 52 -1.23 15.64 9.45
C LYS A 52 -1.03 16.34 10.80
N ASN A 53 -1.50 17.58 10.93
CA ASN A 53 -1.40 18.35 12.16
C ASN A 53 -2.20 17.73 13.31
N LEU A 54 -3.38 17.17 13.03
CA LEU A 54 -4.15 16.41 14.02
C LEU A 54 -3.40 15.14 14.45
N ALA A 55 -2.87 14.38 13.48
CA ALA A 55 -2.07 13.19 13.76
C ALA A 55 -0.80 13.51 14.56
N LEU A 56 -0.15 14.64 14.29
CA LEU A 56 1.02 15.11 15.03
C LEU A 56 0.68 15.44 16.47
N LYS A 57 -0.41 16.18 16.71
CA LYS A 57 -0.89 16.48 18.07
C LYS A 57 -1.14 15.19 18.86
N SER A 58 -1.79 14.21 18.24
CA SER A 58 -2.02 12.89 18.85
C SER A 58 -0.71 12.13 19.11
N ALA A 59 0.21 12.12 18.15
CA ALA A 59 1.51 11.47 18.26
C ALA A 59 2.41 12.07 19.35
N MET A 60 2.22 13.34 19.69
CA MET A 60 2.95 14.02 20.78
C MET A 60 2.43 13.67 22.18
N LEU A 61 1.26 13.01 22.30
CA LEU A 61 0.70 12.61 23.60
C LEU A 61 1.37 11.39 24.21
N ILE A 62 2.21 10.67 23.46
CA ILE A 62 3.01 9.57 23.97
C ILE A 62 4.43 10.06 24.29
N ASP A 63 4.94 9.62 25.44
CA ASP A 63 6.31 9.88 25.85
C ASP A 63 7.32 9.37 24.79
N SER A 64 8.41 10.11 24.64
CA SER A 64 9.45 9.83 23.64
C SER A 64 10.17 8.51 23.86
N VAL A 65 10.52 8.16 25.11
CA VAL A 65 11.22 6.92 25.44
C VAL A 65 10.28 5.74 25.22
N ARG A 66 9.02 5.87 25.65
CA ARG A 66 8.01 4.84 25.41
C ARG A 66 7.76 4.62 23.92
N ARG A 67 7.68 5.70 23.14
CA ARG A 67 7.55 5.62 21.68
C ARG A 67 8.74 4.89 21.04
N GLU A 68 9.96 5.24 21.43
CA GLU A 68 11.18 4.59 20.93
C GLU A 68 11.22 3.09 21.24
N GLN A 69 10.76 2.70 22.43
CA GLN A 69 10.59 1.30 22.80
C GLN A 69 9.60 0.60 21.85
N ILE A 70 8.41 1.17 21.63
CA ILE A 70 7.36 0.56 20.80
C ILE A 70 7.82 0.38 19.34
N ILE A 71 8.46 1.41 18.75
CA ILE A 71 8.90 1.36 17.34
C ILE A 71 10.11 0.41 17.14
N SER A 72 10.82 0.05 18.21
CA SER A 72 11.95 -0.88 18.15
C SER A 72 11.52 -2.35 18.06
N TRP A 73 10.27 -2.65 18.41
CA TRP A 73 9.77 -4.03 18.39
C TRP A 73 9.63 -4.56 16.97
N THR A 74 9.96 -5.84 16.82
CA THR A 74 9.56 -6.64 15.65
C THR A 74 8.03 -6.76 15.59
N PHE A 75 7.50 -7.12 14.42
CA PHE A 75 6.06 -7.35 14.26
C PHE A 75 5.50 -8.34 15.30
N LYS A 76 6.19 -9.47 15.48
CA LYS A 76 5.82 -10.50 16.46
C LYS A 76 5.80 -9.95 17.89
N GLN A 77 6.85 -9.25 18.31
CA GLN A 77 6.91 -8.65 19.64
C GLN A 77 5.79 -7.61 19.84
N LEU A 78 5.52 -6.78 18.84
CA LEU A 78 4.44 -5.80 18.93
C LEU A 78 3.07 -6.48 19.09
N LYS A 79 2.78 -7.50 18.26
CA LYS A 79 1.56 -8.29 18.35
C LYS A 79 1.43 -8.97 19.72
N GLU A 80 2.48 -9.61 20.22
CA GLU A 80 2.49 -10.24 21.55
C GLU A 80 2.22 -9.22 22.67
N ASN A 81 2.86 -8.04 22.64
CA ASN A 81 2.64 -6.99 23.64
C ASN A 81 1.23 -6.40 23.61
N LEU A 82 0.63 -6.26 22.43
CA LEU A 82 -0.77 -5.83 22.28
C LEU A 82 -1.73 -6.89 22.82
N LEU A 83 -1.49 -8.17 22.50
CA LEU A 83 -2.32 -9.28 22.97
C LEU A 83 -2.22 -9.48 24.48
N SER A 84 -1.03 -9.38 25.07
CA SER A 84 -0.82 -9.48 26.52
C SER A 84 -1.34 -8.27 27.30
N GLY A 85 -1.51 -7.11 26.63
CA GLY A 85 -1.89 -5.85 27.28
C GLY A 85 -0.73 -5.08 27.88
N ASN A 86 0.52 -5.42 27.52
CA ASN A 86 1.71 -4.67 27.89
C ASN A 86 1.77 -3.28 27.23
N VAL A 87 1.03 -3.09 26.14
CA VAL A 87 0.86 -1.82 25.43
C VAL A 87 -0.60 -1.70 24.96
N SER A 88 -1.13 -0.49 24.96
CA SER A 88 -2.46 -0.18 24.42
C SER A 88 -2.45 0.07 22.91
N CYS A 89 -3.59 -0.13 22.25
CA CYS A 89 -3.79 0.19 20.83
C CYS A 89 -3.47 1.67 20.55
N ILE A 90 -3.90 2.56 21.45
CA ILE A 90 -3.68 4.00 21.28
C ILE A 90 -2.20 4.40 21.37
N GLU A 91 -1.43 3.77 22.27
CA GLU A 91 0.03 4.00 22.34
C GLU A 91 0.73 3.58 21.04
N VAL A 92 0.35 2.42 20.50
CA VAL A 92 0.92 1.91 19.24
C VAL A 92 0.55 2.81 18.07
N LEU A 93 -0.73 3.17 17.94
CA LEU A 93 -1.19 4.09 16.89
C LEU A 93 -0.44 5.43 16.94
N ARG A 94 -0.30 6.03 18.12
CA ARG A 94 0.42 7.32 18.28
C ARG A 94 1.89 7.20 17.91
N SER A 95 2.52 6.08 18.27
CA SER A 95 3.91 5.78 17.89
C SER A 95 4.07 5.67 16.37
N TYR A 96 3.17 4.96 15.69
CA TYR A 96 3.23 4.84 14.23
C TYR A 96 2.77 6.09 13.48
N ARG A 97 1.88 6.91 14.04
CA ARG A 97 1.58 8.25 13.50
C ARG A 97 2.83 9.13 13.46
N TRP A 98 3.64 9.12 14.53
CA TRP A 98 4.92 9.83 14.55
C TRP A 98 5.83 9.39 13.41
N MET A 99 6.02 8.07 13.26
CA MET A 99 6.89 7.52 12.23
C MET A 99 6.35 7.78 10.81
N ALA A 100 5.04 7.70 10.60
CA ALA A 100 4.41 8.02 9.32
C ALA A 100 4.57 9.49 8.95
N ILE A 101 4.49 10.42 9.92
CA ILE A 101 4.77 11.84 9.67
C ILE A 101 6.22 12.03 9.22
N LYS A 102 7.18 11.37 9.88
CA LYS A 102 8.60 11.42 9.47
C LYS A 102 8.84 10.81 8.09
N ALA A 103 8.22 9.68 7.79
CA ALA A 103 8.25 9.08 6.47
C ALA A 103 7.67 10.05 5.42
N HIS A 104 6.55 10.69 5.74
CA HIS A 104 5.86 11.64 4.85
C HIS A 104 6.69 12.91 4.61
N GLU A 105 7.29 13.51 5.65
CA GLU A 105 8.21 14.65 5.52
C GLU A 105 9.41 14.32 4.62
N LYS A 106 9.88 13.07 4.67
CA LYS A 106 11.01 12.61 3.85
C LYS A 106 10.64 12.35 2.40
N THR A 107 9.46 11.76 2.15
CA THR A 107 9.14 11.12 0.86
C THR A 107 7.88 11.60 0.17
N ASN A 108 7.02 12.39 0.83
CA ASN A 108 5.69 12.75 0.33
C ASN A 108 4.78 11.51 0.06
N CYS A 109 4.82 10.49 0.93
CA CYS A 109 4.10 9.21 0.72
C CYS A 109 2.65 9.15 1.21
N VAL A 110 2.23 9.93 2.20
CA VAL A 110 0.88 9.86 2.81
C VAL A 110 -0.06 10.86 2.16
N VAL A 111 -1.19 10.45 1.59
CA VAL A 111 -2.18 11.38 1.04
C VAL A 111 -3.11 11.95 2.10
N MET A 112 -3.47 11.16 3.11
CA MET A 112 -4.36 11.55 4.21
C MET A 112 -4.05 10.72 5.46
N PHE A 113 -4.08 11.35 6.63
CA PHE A 113 -4.15 10.64 7.92
C PHE A 113 -5.61 10.38 8.28
N ILE A 114 -5.92 9.13 8.64
CA ILE A 114 -7.29 8.69 8.92
C ILE A 114 -7.72 9.24 10.28
N LYS A 115 -8.75 10.09 10.27
CA LYS A 115 -9.30 10.79 11.44
C LYS A 115 -9.86 9.82 12.48
N GLN A 116 -10.60 8.81 12.04
CA GLN A 116 -11.25 7.81 12.89
C GLN A 116 -10.28 6.83 13.54
N ALA A 117 -9.01 6.77 13.11
CA ALA A 117 -8.07 5.75 13.60
C ALA A 117 -7.90 5.77 15.14
N GLU A 118 -7.92 6.96 15.74
CA GLU A 118 -7.79 7.11 17.20
C GLU A 118 -9.03 6.64 17.95
N GLU A 119 -10.21 6.92 17.40
CA GLU A 119 -11.47 6.40 17.94
C GLU A 119 -11.49 4.87 17.89
N TRP A 120 -11.06 4.27 16.77
CA TRP A 120 -10.96 2.81 16.65
C TRP A 120 -9.94 2.20 17.63
N ALA A 121 -8.78 2.83 17.82
CA ALA A 121 -7.80 2.42 18.84
C ALA A 121 -8.40 2.44 20.26
N LEU A 122 -9.02 3.56 20.64
CA LEU A 122 -9.61 3.72 21.97
C LEU A 122 -10.78 2.76 22.20
N GLU A 123 -11.58 2.49 21.16
CA GLU A 123 -12.66 1.52 21.24
C GLU A 123 -12.16 0.09 21.44
N TRP A 124 -11.06 -0.29 20.78
CA TRP A 124 -10.40 -1.58 21.02
C TRP A 124 -9.83 -1.69 22.43
N ASP A 125 -9.19 -0.63 22.93
CA ASP A 125 -8.67 -0.57 24.30
C ASP A 125 -9.80 -0.68 25.33
N ARG A 126 -10.92 0.01 25.10
CA ARG A 126 -12.12 -0.08 25.95
C ARG A 126 -12.72 -1.49 25.95
N LYS A 127 -12.83 -2.13 24.77
CA LYS A 127 -13.30 -3.51 24.65
C LYS A 127 -12.40 -4.48 25.42
N ALA A 128 -11.09 -4.29 25.38
CA ALA A 128 -10.12 -5.14 26.07
C ALA A 128 -10.21 -5.08 27.60
N GLN A 129 -10.84 -4.07 28.18
CA GLN A 129 -11.09 -3.99 29.62
C GLN A 129 -12.23 -4.90 30.09
N HIS A 130 -13.12 -5.33 29.18
CA HIS A 130 -14.24 -6.19 29.54
C HIS A 130 -13.80 -7.63 29.77
N LYS A 131 -14.21 -8.18 30.91
CA LYS A 131 -13.92 -9.58 31.26
C LYS A 131 -14.54 -10.51 30.21
N GLY A 132 -13.73 -11.39 29.63
CA GLY A 132 -14.16 -12.35 28.61
C GLY A 132 -14.10 -11.84 27.17
N PHE A 133 -13.67 -10.60 26.94
CA PHE A 133 -13.38 -10.13 25.59
C PHE A 133 -12.15 -10.86 25.02
N VAL A 134 -12.32 -11.48 23.86
CA VAL A 134 -11.24 -12.17 23.14
C VAL A 134 -10.65 -11.21 22.11
N LYS A 135 -9.39 -10.83 22.30
CA LYS A 135 -8.68 -9.98 21.36
C LYS A 135 -8.53 -10.68 20.00
N PRO A 136 -8.84 -10.02 18.87
CA PRO A 136 -8.65 -10.57 17.54
C PRO A 136 -7.16 -10.68 17.17
N ALA A 137 -6.85 -11.41 16.09
CA ALA A 137 -5.49 -11.84 15.75
C ALA A 137 -4.49 -10.70 15.50
N PHE A 138 -4.93 -9.54 15.01
CA PHE A 138 -4.11 -8.35 14.80
C PHE A 138 -4.60 -7.15 15.61
N PHE A 139 -5.11 -7.42 16.81
CA PHE A 139 -5.61 -6.41 17.75
C PHE A 139 -4.67 -5.21 17.88
N GLY A 140 -5.13 -4.03 17.46
CA GLY A 140 -4.43 -2.76 17.61
C GLY A 140 -3.30 -2.50 16.61
N ILE A 141 -3.05 -3.40 15.65
CA ILE A 141 -1.96 -3.22 14.67
C ILE A 141 -2.34 -2.12 13.66
N PRO A 142 -1.53 -1.05 13.52
CA PRO A 142 -1.76 -0.02 12.51
C PRO A 142 -1.43 -0.53 11.10
N ILE A 143 -2.29 -0.24 10.14
CA ILE A 143 -2.15 -0.65 8.73
C ILE A 143 -2.31 0.53 7.78
N SER A 144 -1.40 0.66 6.81
CA SER A 144 -1.50 1.66 5.72
C SER A 144 -2.28 1.10 4.54
N LEU A 145 -3.05 1.97 3.88
CA LEU A 145 -3.83 1.58 2.71
C LEU A 145 -3.40 2.41 1.50
N LYS A 146 -3.15 1.76 0.37
CA LYS A 146 -3.04 2.46 -0.90
C LYS A 146 -4.32 3.26 -1.15
N GLU A 147 -4.22 4.51 -1.61
CA GLU A 147 -5.38 5.41 -1.76
C GLU A 147 -6.56 4.78 -2.52
N CYS A 148 -6.29 3.97 -3.54
CA CYS A 148 -7.35 3.31 -4.31
C CYS A 148 -8.04 2.14 -3.60
N VAL A 149 -7.71 1.82 -2.35
CA VAL A 149 -8.44 0.86 -1.52
C VAL A 149 -9.66 1.57 -0.91
N PRO A 150 -10.91 1.12 -1.17
CA PRO A 150 -12.10 1.82 -0.69
C PRO A 150 -12.20 1.78 0.84
N LEU A 151 -12.27 2.99 1.43
CA LEU A 151 -12.44 3.24 2.86
C LEU A 151 -13.53 4.31 3.02
N GLU A 152 -14.54 4.02 3.84
CA GLU A 152 -15.68 4.90 4.05
C GLU A 152 -15.25 6.31 4.48
N GLY A 153 -15.79 7.33 3.80
CA GLY A 153 -15.54 8.74 4.10
C GLY A 153 -14.25 9.31 3.50
N TYR A 154 -13.50 8.52 2.73
CA TYR A 154 -12.26 8.93 2.06
C TYR A 154 -12.36 8.81 0.55
N ASP A 155 -11.73 9.76 -0.14
CA ASP A 155 -11.68 9.81 -1.60
C ASP A 155 -10.79 8.69 -2.17
N GLN A 156 -11.08 8.29 -3.41
CA GLN A 156 -10.26 7.38 -4.21
C GLN A 156 -9.88 8.07 -5.51
N THR A 157 -9.04 9.10 -5.42
CA THR A 157 -8.83 9.98 -6.57
C THR A 157 -8.09 9.30 -7.70
N ARG A 158 -7.23 8.31 -7.39
CA ARG A 158 -6.34 7.66 -8.36
C ARG A 158 -5.45 8.69 -9.07
N GLY A 159 -5.22 9.83 -8.41
CA GLY A 159 -4.53 11.00 -8.97
C GLY A 159 -5.33 11.80 -10.01
N PHE A 160 -6.64 11.56 -10.16
CA PHE A 160 -7.53 12.38 -10.98
C PHE A 160 -8.21 13.46 -10.14
N ALA A 161 -8.06 14.72 -10.55
CA ALA A 161 -8.70 15.83 -9.83
C ALA A 161 -10.23 15.81 -9.88
N GLN A 162 -10.84 15.19 -10.89
CA GLN A 162 -12.29 15.05 -10.97
C GLN A 162 -12.87 14.15 -9.87
N ASP A 163 -12.05 13.28 -9.28
CA ASP A 163 -12.46 12.33 -8.24
C ASP A 163 -12.24 12.91 -6.82
N VAL A 164 -11.76 14.15 -6.72
CA VAL A 164 -11.57 14.86 -5.45
C VAL A 164 -12.93 15.28 -4.86
N ASN A 165 -13.07 15.20 -3.54
CA ASN A 165 -14.32 15.43 -2.80
C ASN A 165 -15.44 14.45 -3.19
N SER A 166 -15.06 13.24 -3.57
CA SER A 166 -15.97 12.14 -3.90
C SER A 166 -15.69 10.95 -2.97
N PRO A 167 -16.09 11.06 -1.69
CA PRO A 167 -15.73 10.06 -0.70
C PRO A 167 -16.45 8.74 -0.95
N THR A 168 -15.74 7.64 -0.71
CA THR A 168 -16.31 6.30 -0.73
C THR A 168 -17.42 6.19 0.32
N LYS A 169 -18.53 5.56 -0.04
CA LYS A 169 -19.71 5.43 0.84
C LYS A 169 -19.64 4.25 1.80
N VAL A 170 -18.85 3.24 1.49
CA VAL A 170 -18.73 2.00 2.26
C VAL A 170 -17.29 1.52 2.21
N ASP A 171 -16.88 0.77 3.22
CA ASP A 171 -15.62 0.06 3.18
C ASP A 171 -15.63 -1.01 2.07
N SER A 172 -14.45 -1.31 1.53
CA SER A 172 -14.28 -2.55 0.76
C SER A 172 -14.34 -3.77 1.68
N VAL A 173 -14.68 -4.93 1.13
CA VAL A 173 -14.68 -6.21 1.86
C VAL A 173 -13.32 -6.47 2.52
N LEU A 174 -12.21 -6.08 1.87
CA LEU A 174 -10.87 -6.17 2.46
C LEU A 174 -10.72 -5.28 3.70
N VAL A 175 -11.19 -4.03 3.63
CA VAL A 175 -11.13 -3.10 4.76
C VAL A 175 -12.00 -3.57 5.93
N GLU A 176 -13.19 -4.09 5.64
CA GLU A 176 -14.04 -4.72 6.66
C GLU A 176 -13.32 -5.90 7.33
N GLN A 177 -12.65 -6.74 6.53
CA GLN A 177 -11.93 -7.91 7.04
C GLN A 177 -10.79 -7.52 7.99
N ILE A 178 -9.93 -6.58 7.59
CA ILE A 178 -8.80 -6.16 8.43
C ILE A 178 -9.28 -5.45 9.70
N LYS A 179 -10.38 -4.68 9.64
CA LYS A 179 -11.03 -4.10 10.83
C LYS A 179 -11.56 -5.20 11.76
N ASN A 180 -12.19 -6.24 11.22
CA ASN A 180 -12.65 -7.40 12.00
C ASN A 180 -11.50 -8.20 12.64
N LEU A 181 -10.32 -8.21 12.00
CA LEU A 181 -9.09 -8.76 12.57
C LEU A 181 -8.45 -7.85 13.64
N GLY A 182 -9.06 -6.69 13.94
CA GLY A 182 -8.62 -5.76 14.97
C GLY A 182 -7.59 -4.74 14.52
N MET A 183 -7.30 -4.67 13.22
CA MET A 183 -6.33 -3.72 12.67
C MET A 183 -6.92 -2.31 12.59
N ILE A 184 -6.04 -1.32 12.57
CA ILE A 184 -6.42 0.09 12.56
C ILE A 184 -5.87 0.75 11.30
N PRO A 185 -6.70 0.92 10.25
CA PRO A 185 -6.33 1.77 9.12
C PRO A 185 -6.03 3.18 9.61
N PHE A 186 -4.81 3.66 9.40
CA PHE A 186 -4.38 4.95 9.98
C PHE A 186 -3.91 5.99 8.96
N VAL A 187 -3.53 5.58 7.75
CA VAL A 187 -3.16 6.47 6.64
C VAL A 187 -3.58 5.89 5.30
N GLN A 188 -3.90 6.77 4.36
CA GLN A 188 -3.91 6.45 2.93
C GLN A 188 -2.59 6.88 2.28
N THR A 189 -2.05 6.12 1.34
CA THR A 189 -0.77 6.40 0.68
C THR A 189 -0.89 6.71 -0.81
N ASN A 190 0.09 7.46 -1.31
CA ASN A 190 0.07 8.06 -2.63
C ASN A 190 0.22 7.03 -3.76
N VAL A 191 -0.32 7.41 -4.92
CA VAL A 191 -0.34 6.61 -6.15
C VAL A 191 0.03 7.48 -7.35
N PRO A 192 0.52 6.93 -8.46
CA PRO A 192 0.58 7.67 -9.71
C PRO A 192 -0.81 7.92 -10.28
N GLN A 193 -0.93 8.98 -11.07
CA GLN A 193 -2.16 9.27 -11.81
C GLN A 193 -2.56 8.05 -12.66
N SER A 194 -3.83 7.66 -12.61
CA SER A 194 -4.44 6.49 -13.26
C SER A 194 -3.95 5.12 -12.79
N LEU A 195 -3.06 5.04 -11.79
CA LEU A 195 -2.46 3.78 -11.30
C LEU A 195 -1.61 3.03 -12.35
N LEU A 196 -1.46 3.54 -13.57
CA LEU A 196 -0.76 2.93 -14.70
C LEU A 196 0.65 3.52 -14.88
N SER A 197 1.44 3.49 -13.81
CA SER A 197 2.84 3.91 -13.85
C SER A 197 3.65 3.17 -12.79
N TYR A 198 4.93 2.93 -13.11
CA TYR A 198 5.93 2.45 -12.15
C TYR A 198 6.69 3.60 -11.47
N CYS A 199 6.29 4.85 -11.72
CA CYS A 199 6.64 5.99 -10.87
C CYS A 199 5.45 6.30 -9.95
N CYS A 200 5.62 7.20 -8.97
CA CYS A 200 4.55 7.59 -8.04
C CYS A 200 4.40 9.11 -8.02
N SER A 201 3.62 9.66 -8.96
CA SER A 201 3.36 11.09 -9.07
C SER A 201 1.99 11.35 -9.69
N ASN A 202 1.29 12.36 -9.16
CA ASN A 202 0.01 12.83 -9.70
C ASN A 202 -0.19 14.31 -9.37
N PRO A 203 -1.07 15.01 -10.12
CA PRO A 203 -1.35 16.43 -9.89
C PRO A 203 -2.00 16.76 -8.52
N VAL A 204 -2.68 15.81 -7.88
CA VAL A 204 -3.47 16.05 -6.65
C VAL A 204 -2.57 16.09 -5.41
N TYR A 205 -1.63 15.15 -5.30
CA TYR A 205 -0.78 14.96 -4.10
C TYR A 205 0.72 15.17 -4.35
N GLY A 206 1.11 15.38 -5.61
CA GLY A 206 2.49 15.53 -6.04
C GLY A 206 3.26 14.21 -6.15
N THR A 207 4.59 14.32 -6.15
CA THR A 207 5.51 13.20 -6.37
C THR A 207 5.97 12.58 -5.06
N THR A 208 5.89 11.26 -4.94
CA THR A 208 6.54 10.48 -3.89
C THR A 208 7.93 10.07 -4.32
N THR A 209 8.92 10.22 -3.43
CA THR A 209 10.33 9.93 -3.70
C THR A 209 10.82 8.73 -2.89
N HIS A 210 11.94 8.14 -3.32
CA HIS A 210 12.53 6.98 -2.67
C HIS A 210 13.08 7.35 -1.28
N PRO A 211 12.85 6.54 -0.23
CA PRO A 211 13.24 6.89 1.15
C PRO A 211 14.74 6.98 1.39
N LEU A 212 15.59 6.34 0.58
CA LEU A 212 17.06 6.46 0.69
C LEU A 212 17.65 7.55 -0.21
N ASP A 213 16.93 7.98 -1.26
CA ASP A 213 17.46 8.91 -2.27
C ASP A 213 16.31 9.68 -2.92
N LYS A 214 16.17 10.97 -2.62
CA LYS A 214 15.06 11.80 -3.12
C LYS A 214 15.06 11.96 -4.65
N THR A 215 16.17 11.65 -5.33
CA THR A 215 16.27 11.72 -6.80
C THR A 215 15.69 10.48 -7.49
N ARG A 216 15.36 9.43 -6.74
CA ARG A 216 14.87 8.15 -7.26
C ARG A 216 13.38 7.96 -6.99
N THR A 217 12.75 7.13 -7.82
CA THR A 217 11.37 6.70 -7.60
C THR A 217 11.31 5.57 -6.57
N PRO A 218 10.28 5.53 -5.70
CA PRO A 218 9.99 4.36 -4.87
C PRO A 218 9.33 3.22 -5.67
N GLY A 219 9.15 3.37 -6.98
CA GLY A 219 8.36 2.48 -7.81
C GLY A 219 6.87 2.87 -7.81
N GLY A 220 6.04 2.03 -8.42
CA GLY A 220 4.61 2.27 -8.54
C GLY A 220 3.86 1.05 -9.07
N SER A 221 2.53 1.02 -9.00
CA SER A 221 1.68 2.11 -8.54
C SER A 221 1.45 2.18 -7.02
N SER A 222 1.92 1.20 -6.24
CA SER A 222 1.87 1.25 -4.76
C SER A 222 3.11 1.93 -4.16
N GLY A 223 3.55 3.02 -4.79
CA GLY A 223 4.81 3.70 -4.42
C GLY A 223 4.74 4.40 -3.06
N GLY A 224 3.55 4.91 -2.68
CA GLY A 224 3.30 5.44 -1.34
C GLY A 224 3.47 4.39 -0.25
N GLU A 225 2.85 3.21 -0.42
CA GLU A 225 2.99 2.06 0.48
C GLU A 225 4.46 1.64 0.63
N ALA A 226 5.18 1.46 -0.48
CA ALA A 226 6.58 1.06 -0.43
C ALA A 226 7.46 2.10 0.27
N ALA A 227 7.23 3.39 0.01
CA ALA A 227 7.98 4.47 0.65
C ALA A 227 7.70 4.55 2.16
N ILE A 228 6.44 4.43 2.60
CA ILE A 228 6.11 4.50 4.03
C ILE A 228 6.61 3.29 4.81
N VAL A 229 6.47 2.07 4.27
CA VAL A 229 6.92 0.83 4.94
C VAL A 229 8.45 0.80 5.03
N ALA A 230 9.14 1.10 3.92
CA ALA A 230 10.61 1.15 3.90
C ALA A 230 11.19 2.25 4.80
N ALA A 231 10.49 3.38 4.96
CA ALA A 231 10.87 4.42 5.92
C ALA A 231 10.50 4.09 7.38
N GLY A 232 9.86 2.95 7.64
CA GLY A 232 9.41 2.53 8.98
C GLY A 232 8.18 3.26 9.50
N GLY A 233 7.47 3.99 8.64
CA GLY A 233 6.23 4.69 8.99
C GLY A 233 5.00 3.78 9.12
N SER A 234 5.06 2.56 8.58
CA SER A 234 4.02 1.53 8.68
C SER A 234 4.68 0.15 8.78
N ILE A 235 4.03 -0.79 9.45
CA ILE A 235 4.50 -2.19 9.57
C ILE A 235 3.97 -3.05 8.45
N ILE A 236 2.71 -2.81 8.11
CA ILE A 236 1.98 -3.54 7.09
C ILE A 236 1.18 -2.55 6.26
N GLY A 237 1.27 -2.76 4.95
CA GLY A 237 0.58 -1.99 3.94
C GLY A 237 -0.25 -2.89 3.03
N ILE A 238 -1.32 -2.34 2.46
CA ILE A 238 -2.08 -2.98 1.39
C ILE A 238 -1.82 -2.25 0.08
N GLY A 239 -1.13 -2.94 -0.84
CA GLY A 239 -0.95 -2.49 -2.21
C GLY A 239 -1.90 -3.21 -3.17
N GLY A 240 -1.79 -2.87 -4.45
CA GLY A 240 -2.51 -3.55 -5.54
C GLY A 240 -1.61 -3.72 -6.77
N ASP A 241 -1.71 -4.87 -7.45
CA ASP A 241 -0.82 -5.29 -8.53
C ASP A 241 -1.59 -5.92 -9.70
N VAL A 242 -1.53 -5.24 -10.85
CA VAL A 242 -1.97 -5.76 -12.17
C VAL A 242 -0.75 -6.23 -12.97
N GLY A 243 0.29 -5.38 -13.04
CA GLY A 243 1.46 -5.57 -13.88
C GLY A 243 2.79 -5.34 -13.15
N GLY A 244 2.83 -5.51 -11.84
CA GLY A 244 4.02 -5.33 -11.00
C GLY A 244 3.84 -4.32 -9.87
N SER A 245 2.65 -3.76 -9.68
CA SER A 245 2.46 -2.60 -8.80
C SER A 245 2.58 -2.87 -7.29
N ILE A 246 2.75 -4.12 -6.85
CA ILE A 246 3.25 -4.47 -5.51
C ILE A 246 4.74 -4.83 -5.61
N ARG A 247 5.08 -5.73 -6.54
CA ARG A 247 6.42 -6.31 -6.66
C ARG A 247 7.51 -5.29 -7.02
N MET A 248 7.26 -4.41 -7.97
CA MET A 248 8.20 -3.38 -8.42
C MET A 248 8.55 -2.37 -7.31
N PRO A 249 7.57 -1.73 -6.64
CA PRO A 249 7.91 -0.80 -5.57
C PRO A 249 8.54 -1.51 -4.36
N CYS A 250 8.13 -2.74 -4.02
CA CYS A 250 8.83 -3.54 -3.01
C CYS A 250 10.30 -3.81 -3.37
N HIS A 251 10.55 -4.20 -4.63
CA HIS A 251 11.91 -4.42 -5.13
C HIS A 251 12.76 -3.14 -5.07
N PHE A 252 12.19 -1.98 -5.46
CA PHE A 252 12.93 -0.72 -5.48
C PHE A 252 13.28 -0.22 -4.08
N THR A 253 12.39 -0.39 -3.10
CA THR A 253 12.61 0.10 -1.73
C THR A 253 13.18 -0.94 -0.77
N GLY A 254 13.40 -2.17 -1.23
CA GLY A 254 14.03 -3.23 -0.44
C GLY A 254 13.12 -3.80 0.66
N ILE A 255 11.83 -3.96 0.38
CA ILE A 255 10.85 -4.56 1.30
C ILE A 255 10.20 -5.80 0.66
N ALA A 256 9.47 -6.58 1.45
CA ALA A 256 8.72 -7.73 0.98
C ALA A 256 7.33 -7.33 0.46
N GLY A 257 6.83 -8.09 -0.50
CA GLY A 257 5.45 -7.95 -0.96
C GLY A 257 4.99 -9.18 -1.72
N ILE A 258 3.74 -9.57 -1.50
CA ILE A 258 3.12 -10.72 -2.16
C ILE A 258 2.01 -10.21 -3.05
N LYS A 259 2.03 -10.59 -4.34
CA LYS A 259 0.85 -10.52 -5.21
C LYS A 259 0.17 -11.89 -5.18
N PRO A 260 -0.99 -12.05 -4.52
CA PRO A 260 -1.74 -13.29 -4.53
C PRO A 260 -2.21 -13.71 -5.92
N SER A 261 -2.72 -14.93 -6.00
CA SER A 261 -3.50 -15.41 -7.14
C SER A 261 -4.76 -14.55 -7.34
N HIS A 262 -5.25 -14.54 -8.58
CA HIS A 262 -6.47 -13.82 -8.92
C HIS A 262 -7.65 -14.26 -8.04
N LEU A 263 -8.50 -13.31 -7.64
CA LEU A 263 -9.68 -13.48 -6.78
C LEU A 263 -9.43 -14.01 -5.36
N ARG A 264 -8.19 -14.04 -4.85
CA ARG A 264 -7.94 -14.35 -3.42
C ARG A 264 -8.42 -13.25 -2.47
N PHE A 265 -8.57 -12.04 -2.99
CA PHE A 265 -9.21 -10.91 -2.32
C PHE A 265 -10.44 -10.51 -3.13
N SER A 266 -11.46 -9.98 -2.44
CA SER A 266 -12.64 -9.43 -3.08
C SER A 266 -12.31 -8.09 -3.75
N HIS A 267 -12.80 -7.92 -4.98
CA HIS A 267 -12.75 -6.65 -5.70
C HIS A 267 -14.13 -5.96 -5.74
N ARG A 268 -15.09 -6.45 -4.95
CA ARG A 268 -16.43 -5.88 -4.87
C ARG A 268 -16.35 -4.43 -4.37
N GLY A 269 -16.91 -3.51 -5.15
CA GLY A 269 -16.90 -2.08 -4.83
C GLY A 269 -15.57 -1.37 -5.09
N VAL A 270 -14.54 -2.07 -5.59
CA VAL A 270 -13.25 -1.45 -5.94
C VAL A 270 -13.32 -0.87 -7.36
N CYS A 271 -13.10 0.43 -7.50
CA CYS A 271 -13.18 1.11 -8.78
C CYS A 271 -11.79 1.27 -9.43
N GLY A 272 -11.50 0.45 -10.44
CA GLY A 272 -10.30 0.61 -11.26
C GLY A 272 -10.34 1.87 -12.13
N SER A 273 -9.19 2.33 -12.63
CA SER A 273 -9.10 3.51 -13.52
C SER A 273 -9.71 3.29 -14.91
N VAL A 274 -9.93 2.03 -15.31
CA VAL A 274 -10.62 1.69 -16.55
C VAL A 274 -11.63 0.57 -16.27
N PRO A 275 -12.93 0.86 -16.34
CA PRO A 275 -13.98 -0.11 -16.05
C PRO A 275 -14.07 -1.18 -17.15
N GLY A 276 -14.64 -2.34 -16.82
CA GLY A 276 -15.03 -3.35 -17.81
C GLY A 276 -13.87 -4.16 -18.41
N ARG A 277 -12.74 -4.31 -17.72
CA ARG A 277 -11.63 -5.18 -18.16
C ARG A 277 -11.71 -6.56 -17.48
N PRO A 278 -12.24 -7.61 -18.10
CA PRO A 278 -12.42 -8.89 -17.41
C PRO A 278 -11.16 -9.77 -17.35
N LEU A 279 -10.16 -9.53 -18.21
CA LEU A 279 -9.07 -10.50 -18.43
C LEU A 279 -7.86 -10.35 -17.49
N ILE A 280 -7.41 -9.12 -17.22
CA ILE A 280 -6.23 -8.85 -16.38
C ILE A 280 -6.64 -7.88 -15.28
N ASN A 281 -6.96 -8.46 -14.13
CA ASN A 281 -7.44 -7.73 -12.97
C ASN A 281 -6.30 -7.38 -12.02
N SER A 282 -6.51 -6.34 -11.22
CA SER A 282 -5.63 -6.02 -10.09
C SER A 282 -5.80 -7.08 -9.02
N ASN A 283 -4.74 -7.34 -8.25
CA ASN A 283 -4.82 -8.12 -7.02
C ASN A 283 -4.24 -7.33 -5.87
N ASP A 284 -5.02 -7.24 -4.80
CA ASP A 284 -4.56 -6.64 -3.55
C ASP A 284 -3.63 -7.61 -2.84
N GLY A 285 -2.70 -7.08 -2.05
CA GLY A 285 -1.74 -7.90 -1.34
C GLY A 285 -0.92 -7.12 -0.32
N PRO A 286 -0.33 -7.82 0.66
CA PRO A 286 0.45 -7.20 1.71
C PRO A 286 1.80 -6.72 1.20
N MET A 287 2.25 -5.61 1.77
CA MET A 287 3.59 -5.04 1.64
C MET A 287 4.14 -4.82 3.05
N THR A 288 5.27 -5.45 3.37
CA THR A 288 5.81 -5.53 4.74
C THR A 288 7.34 -5.46 4.69
N LYS A 289 8.01 -5.18 5.82
CA LYS A 289 9.48 -5.15 5.86
C LYS A 289 10.10 -6.53 5.58
N ASP A 290 9.45 -7.58 6.07
CA ASP A 290 9.88 -8.98 5.97
C ASP A 290 8.75 -9.86 5.43
N ILE A 291 9.10 -11.02 4.87
CA ILE A 291 8.13 -11.89 4.19
C ILE A 291 7.25 -12.64 5.19
N GLU A 292 7.77 -12.90 6.39
CA GLU A 292 7.10 -13.60 7.48
C GLU A 292 5.86 -12.84 7.94
N THR A 293 5.94 -11.51 8.08
CA THR A 293 4.79 -10.65 8.40
C THR A 293 3.71 -10.72 7.33
N SER A 294 4.10 -10.74 6.04
CA SER A 294 3.15 -10.92 4.93
C SER A 294 2.47 -12.29 5.00
N VAL A 295 3.22 -13.35 5.29
CA VAL A 295 2.68 -14.71 5.43
C VAL A 295 1.71 -14.79 6.61
N GLU A 296 2.07 -14.23 7.76
CA GLU A 296 1.22 -14.24 8.95
C GLU A 296 -0.10 -13.48 8.70
N PHE A 297 -0.02 -12.33 8.01
CA PHE A 297 -1.22 -11.60 7.58
C PHE A 297 -2.14 -12.45 6.68
N LEU A 298 -1.57 -13.05 5.63
CA LEU A 298 -2.35 -13.86 4.69
C LEU A 298 -2.94 -15.12 5.34
N ARG A 299 -2.22 -15.73 6.29
CA ARG A 299 -2.69 -16.87 7.08
C ARG A 299 -3.97 -16.54 7.85
N GLU A 300 -4.00 -15.41 8.53
CA GLU A 300 -5.19 -14.98 9.29
C GLU A 300 -6.33 -14.50 8.40
N VAL A 301 -6.02 -13.73 7.36
CA VAL A 301 -7.02 -13.25 6.39
C VAL A 301 -7.70 -14.43 5.69
N TRP A 302 -6.97 -15.49 5.35
CA TRP A 302 -7.54 -16.64 4.66
C TRP A 302 -7.81 -17.83 5.59
N ARG A 303 -7.93 -17.61 6.90
CA ARG A 303 -8.15 -18.72 7.86
C ARG A 303 -9.50 -19.42 7.68
N ASP A 304 -10.50 -18.71 7.18
CA ASP A 304 -11.89 -19.14 7.07
C ASP A 304 -12.54 -18.64 5.76
N ASP A 305 -13.82 -18.93 5.58
CA ASP A 305 -14.61 -18.60 4.39
C ASP A 305 -15.30 -17.22 4.48
N TRP A 306 -14.89 -16.34 5.41
CA TRP A 306 -15.55 -15.07 5.65
C TRP A 306 -15.61 -14.19 4.40
N THR A 307 -14.51 -14.09 3.64
CA THR A 307 -14.48 -13.28 2.41
C THR A 307 -15.46 -13.80 1.36
N TYR A 308 -15.54 -15.13 1.18
CA TYR A 308 -16.49 -15.75 0.24
C TYR A 308 -17.95 -15.47 0.63
N LYS A 309 -18.26 -15.43 1.93
CA LYS A 309 -19.60 -15.07 2.42
C LYS A 309 -19.98 -13.61 2.10
N GLN A 310 -19.02 -12.70 2.01
CA GLN A 310 -19.24 -11.30 1.60
C GLN A 310 -19.25 -11.12 0.07
N ASP A 311 -18.48 -11.94 -0.64
CA ASP A 311 -18.34 -11.90 -2.09
C ASP A 311 -18.26 -13.31 -2.68
N PRO A 312 -19.35 -13.84 -3.26
CA PRO A 312 -19.39 -15.20 -3.80
C PRO A 312 -18.51 -15.39 -5.04
N TYR A 313 -17.93 -14.32 -5.61
CA TYR A 313 -16.95 -14.42 -6.70
C TYR A 313 -15.54 -14.75 -6.22
N VAL A 314 -15.27 -14.67 -4.92
CA VAL A 314 -13.99 -15.08 -4.31
C VAL A 314 -13.99 -16.59 -4.09
N PRO A 315 -13.05 -17.37 -4.67
CA PRO A 315 -13.00 -18.81 -4.42
C PRO A 315 -12.84 -19.12 -2.92
N PRO A 316 -13.65 -20.03 -2.35
CA PRO A 316 -13.63 -20.36 -0.92
C PRO A 316 -12.45 -21.27 -0.57
N VAL A 317 -11.23 -20.77 -0.73
CA VAL A 317 -9.99 -21.52 -0.51
C VAL A 317 -9.29 -20.98 0.73
N ALA A 318 -9.43 -21.69 1.86
CA ALA A 318 -8.76 -21.33 3.10
C ALA A 318 -7.23 -21.53 3.02
N TRP A 319 -6.50 -20.93 3.96
CA TRP A 319 -5.09 -21.17 4.20
C TRP A 319 -4.85 -22.64 4.56
N ASN A 320 -3.80 -23.23 3.99
CA ASN A 320 -3.43 -24.61 4.24
C ASN A 320 -2.07 -24.67 4.95
N GLU A 321 -2.11 -24.85 6.28
CA GLU A 321 -0.89 -24.91 7.10
C GLU A 321 -0.03 -26.13 6.78
N THR A 322 -0.66 -27.26 6.47
CA THR A 322 0.03 -28.48 6.06
C THR A 322 0.84 -28.23 4.79
N LEU A 323 0.23 -27.67 3.75
CA LEU A 323 0.91 -27.35 2.50
C LEU A 323 2.01 -26.29 2.68
N TYR A 324 1.82 -25.32 3.57
CA TYR A 324 2.84 -24.32 3.88
C TYR A 324 4.05 -24.91 4.63
N ALA A 325 3.81 -25.83 5.56
CA ALA A 325 4.85 -26.50 6.33
C ALA A 325 5.51 -27.68 5.57
N GLU A 326 4.82 -28.25 4.58
CA GLU A 326 5.29 -29.36 3.78
C GLU A 326 6.39 -28.93 2.79
N GLY A 327 7.45 -29.74 2.73
CA GLY A 327 8.51 -29.64 1.73
C GLY A 327 9.85 -29.22 2.31
N THR A 328 10.75 -30.18 2.53
CA THR A 328 12.17 -29.88 2.75
C THR A 328 12.96 -29.74 1.45
N LYS A 329 12.35 -30.13 0.31
CA LYS A 329 12.98 -30.11 -1.01
C LYS A 329 12.01 -29.63 -2.09
N TYR A 330 12.34 -28.49 -2.70
CA TYR A 330 11.58 -27.90 -3.80
C TYR A 330 12.28 -28.15 -5.14
N ARG A 331 11.49 -28.31 -6.21
CA ARG A 331 12.00 -28.24 -7.58
C ARG A 331 11.86 -26.80 -8.05
N ILE A 332 12.97 -26.06 -8.08
CA ILE A 332 12.99 -24.64 -8.41
C ILE A 332 13.48 -24.46 -9.85
N GLY A 333 12.58 -24.02 -10.73
CA GLY A 333 12.98 -23.52 -12.05
C GLY A 333 13.55 -22.11 -11.92
N TYR A 334 14.62 -21.80 -12.63
CA TYR A 334 15.22 -20.47 -12.65
C TYR A 334 15.57 -20.06 -14.09
N TYR A 335 15.59 -18.77 -14.35
CA TYR A 335 16.07 -18.16 -15.58
C TYR A 335 16.84 -16.88 -15.23
N VAL A 336 17.82 -16.52 -16.06
CA VAL A 336 18.65 -15.32 -15.87
C VAL A 336 18.35 -14.23 -16.90
N ASP A 337 17.51 -14.54 -17.88
CA ASP A 337 17.05 -13.66 -18.95
C ASP A 337 15.69 -14.21 -19.41
N ASP A 338 14.71 -13.33 -19.63
CA ASP A 338 13.39 -13.69 -20.14
C ASP A 338 13.30 -13.61 -21.67
N GLY A 339 14.36 -13.14 -22.34
CA GLY A 339 14.42 -12.91 -23.78
C GLY A 339 13.78 -11.59 -24.24
N TRP A 340 13.29 -10.77 -23.31
CA TRP A 340 12.59 -9.50 -23.59
C TRP A 340 13.32 -8.32 -22.96
N PHE A 341 13.69 -8.41 -21.68
CA PHE A 341 14.37 -7.35 -20.95
C PHE A 341 15.69 -7.85 -20.37
N THR A 342 16.79 -7.51 -21.04
CA THR A 342 18.13 -7.83 -20.55
C THR A 342 18.33 -7.30 -19.12
N PRO A 343 18.56 -8.15 -18.11
CA PRO A 343 18.70 -7.68 -16.75
C PRO A 343 19.95 -6.84 -16.57
N ILE A 344 19.86 -5.79 -15.76
CA ILE A 344 21.03 -4.96 -15.43
C ILE A 344 22.08 -5.76 -14.65
N PRO A 345 23.37 -5.38 -14.67
CA PRO A 345 24.44 -6.15 -14.04
C PRO A 345 24.19 -6.51 -12.57
N ALA A 346 23.61 -5.57 -11.79
CA ALA A 346 23.28 -5.81 -10.39
C ALA A 346 22.28 -6.97 -10.19
N ILE A 347 21.29 -7.12 -11.08
CA ILE A 347 20.31 -8.21 -11.03
C ILE A 347 20.93 -9.53 -11.48
N GLN A 348 21.79 -9.50 -12.50
CA GLN A 348 22.46 -10.71 -13.01
C GLN A 348 23.31 -11.40 -11.95
N VAL A 349 23.99 -10.63 -11.09
CA VAL A 349 24.81 -11.17 -9.99
C VAL A 349 23.94 -11.90 -8.97
N ILE A 350 22.77 -11.34 -8.61
CA ILE A 350 21.83 -11.96 -7.67
C ILE A 350 21.30 -13.28 -8.23
N SER A 351 20.93 -13.31 -9.52
CA SER A 351 20.40 -14.51 -10.17
C SER A 351 21.43 -15.64 -10.22
N LYS A 352 22.72 -15.33 -10.42
CA LYS A 352 23.81 -16.32 -10.40
C LYS A 352 24.13 -16.81 -9.00
N PHE A 353 24.11 -15.94 -7.99
CA PHE A 353 24.41 -16.29 -6.61
C PHE A 353 23.34 -17.21 -6.00
N HIS A 354 22.05 -16.92 -6.22
CA HIS A 354 20.97 -17.78 -5.73
C HIS A 354 20.88 -19.14 -6.44
N ALA A 355 21.22 -19.20 -7.74
CA ALA A 355 21.29 -20.48 -8.45
C ALA A 355 22.37 -21.40 -7.86
N LEU A 356 23.43 -20.85 -7.27
CA LEU A 356 24.50 -21.61 -6.61
C LEU A 356 24.13 -22.03 -5.18
N THR A 357 23.37 -21.23 -4.44
CA THR A 357 22.98 -21.56 -3.05
C THR A 357 21.74 -22.44 -2.93
N SER A 358 20.87 -22.49 -3.96
CA SER A 358 19.71 -23.41 -4.00
C SER A 358 20.05 -24.78 -4.60
N ALA A 359 21.27 -24.98 -5.09
CA ALA A 359 21.81 -26.25 -5.55
C ALA A 359 22.65 -26.99 -4.48
N LEU A 360 22.86 -26.37 -3.31
CA LEU A 360 23.46 -26.93 -2.11
C LEU A 360 22.37 -27.20 -1.07
#